data_AF-A0A831P0Y3-F1
#
_entry.id   AF-A0A831P0Y3-F1
#
_cell.length_a   1.000
_cell.length_b   1.000
_cell.length_c   1.000
_cell.angle_alpha   90.00
_cell.angle_beta   90.00
_cell.angle_gamma   90.00
#
_symmetry.space_group_name_H-M   'P 1'
#
loop_
_entity.id
_entity.type
_entity.pdbx_description
1 polymer ?
#
loop_
_entity_poly.entity_id
_entity_poly.type
_entity_poly.pdbx_seq_one_letter_code
_entity_poly.pdbx_strand_id
1 'polypeptide(L)'
;MTARQLLPYIISLPPFLLAITVHEVAHGYIAYRKGDHTARLMGRITLNPIKHLDPIGSVLFPLMLAMSGTGIIFGWAKPVPVNSFNFKSPRKDMVSVSLAGPASNLLLAMGFAL
;
A
#
# COMPACT_ATOMS: atom_id res chain seq x y z
N MET A 1 3.33 26.87 -7.75
CA MET A 1 3.07 25.78 -8.70
C MET A 1 2.03 26.22 -9.72
N THR A 2 2.33 26.18 -11.01
CA THR A 2 1.35 26.44 -12.08
C THR A 2 0.49 25.19 -12.33
N ALA A 3 -0.70 25.35 -12.93
CA ALA A 3 -1.60 24.21 -13.22
C ALA A 3 -0.90 23.09 -14.05
N ARG A 4 0.02 23.45 -14.95
CA ARG A 4 0.83 22.48 -15.71
C ARG A 4 1.77 21.66 -14.84
N GLN A 5 2.27 22.23 -13.75
CA GLN A 5 3.14 21.53 -12.80
C GLN A 5 2.37 20.53 -11.93
N LEU A 6 1.05 20.71 -11.75
CA LEU A 6 0.22 19.80 -10.95
C LEU A 6 -0.31 18.60 -11.74
N LEU A 7 -0.49 18.76 -13.05
CA LEU A 7 -1.01 17.73 -13.95
C LEU A 7 -0.34 16.35 -13.82
N PRO A 8 0.99 16.20 -13.79
CA PRO A 8 1.62 14.87 -13.66
C PRO A 8 1.29 14.18 -12.34
N TYR A 9 1.14 14.92 -11.24
CA TYR A 9 0.77 14.35 -9.93
C TYR A 9 -0.68 13.87 -9.91
N ILE A 10 -1.58 14.60 -10.56
CA ILE A 10 -2.99 14.23 -10.67
C ILE A 10 -3.14 12.96 -11.52
N ILE A 11 -2.38 12.86 -12.61
CA ILE A 11 -2.38 11.69 -13.50
C ILE A 11 -1.79 10.45 -12.81
N SER A 12 -0.76 10.62 -11.97
CA SER A 12 -0.11 9.50 -11.26
C SER A 12 -0.90 9.01 -10.03
N LEU A 13 -1.86 9.79 -9.53
CA LEU A 13 -2.65 9.45 -8.35
C LEU A 13 -3.45 8.15 -8.48
N PRO A 14 -4.28 7.93 -9.54
CA PRO A 14 -5.02 6.69 -9.70
C PRO A 14 -4.15 5.41 -9.75
N PRO A 15 -3.09 5.31 -10.58
CA PRO A 15 -2.25 4.11 -10.60
C PRO A 15 -1.48 3.93 -9.28
N PHE A 16 -1.08 5.02 -8.62
CA PHE A 16 -0.46 4.95 -7.29
C PHE A 16 -1.41 4.38 -6.24
N LEU A 17 -2.66 4.87 -6.19
CA LEU A 17 -3.68 4.37 -5.27
C LEU A 17 -4.04 2.91 -5.54
N LEU A 18 -4.10 2.51 -6.81
CA LEU A 18 -4.30 1.11 -7.18
C LEU A 18 -3.14 0.24 -6.70
N ALA A 19 -1.90 0.64 -7.00
CA ALA A 19 -0.71 -0.11 -6.62
C ALA A 19 -0.62 -0.31 -5.11
N ILE A 20 -0.76 0.76 -4.32
CA ILE A 20 -0.67 0.66 -2.85
C ILE A 20 -1.83 -0.15 -2.25
N THR A 21 -3.03 -0.05 -2.82
CA THR A 21 -4.19 -0.84 -2.38
C THR A 21 -3.96 -2.33 -2.62
N VAL A 22 -3.53 -2.70 -3.83
CA VAL A 22 -3.26 -4.10 -4.16
C VAL A 22 -2.08 -4.64 -3.34
N HIS A 23 -1.05 -3.83 -3.11
CA HIS A 23 0.09 -4.16 -2.24
C HIS A 23 -0.35 -4.58 -0.84
N GLU A 24 -1.16 -3.75 -0.20
CA GLU A 24 -1.67 -4.00 1.15
C GLU A 24 -2.65 -5.17 1.20
N VAL A 25 -3.52 -5.29 0.20
CA VAL A 25 -4.42 -6.45 0.06
C VAL A 25 -3.64 -7.73 -0.12
N ALA A 26 -2.53 -7.72 -0.86
CA ALA A 26 -1.68 -8.89 -1.06
C ALA A 26 -1.03 -9.36 0.25
N HIS A 27 -0.51 -8.43 1.07
CA HIS A 27 -0.04 -8.75 2.43
C HIS A 27 -1.13 -9.42 3.26
N GLY A 28 -2.31 -8.79 3.34
CA GLY A 28 -3.44 -9.30 4.10
C GLY A 28 -3.94 -10.66 3.60
N TYR A 29 -3.97 -10.85 2.28
CA TYR A 29 -4.41 -12.10 1.66
C TYR A 29 -3.45 -13.26 1.93
N ILE A 30 -2.14 -13.03 1.80
CA ILE A 30 -1.15 -14.08 2.13
C ILE A 30 -1.16 -14.36 3.64
N ALA A 31 -1.26 -13.34 4.50
CA ALA A 31 -1.38 -13.53 5.95
C ALA A 31 -2.61 -14.40 6.28
N TYR A 32 -3.75 -14.09 5.66
CA TYR A 32 -4.98 -14.87 5.77
C TYR A 32 -4.79 -16.34 5.34
N ARG A 33 -4.12 -16.57 4.21
CA ARG A 33 -3.80 -17.92 3.71
C ARG A 33 -2.84 -18.68 4.62
N LYS A 34 -2.02 -17.98 5.41
CA LYS A 34 -1.09 -18.56 6.39
C LYS A 34 -1.69 -18.76 7.78
N GLY A 35 -2.94 -18.38 7.99
CA GLY A 35 -3.69 -18.60 9.23
C GLY A 35 -3.99 -17.33 10.03
N ASP A 36 -3.47 -16.17 9.62
CA ASP A 36 -3.77 -14.91 10.30
C ASP A 36 -5.05 -14.25 9.75
N HIS A 37 -6.14 -14.39 10.49
CA HIS A 37 -7.43 -13.81 10.12
C HIS A 37 -7.59 -12.34 10.53
N THR A 38 -6.61 -11.72 11.21
CA THR A 38 -6.71 -10.36 11.78
C THR A 38 -7.15 -9.32 10.74
N ALA A 39 -6.43 -9.21 9.62
CA ALA A 39 -6.75 -8.29 8.54
C ALA A 39 -8.15 -8.51 7.95
N ARG A 40 -8.55 -9.77 7.78
CA ARG A 40 -9.88 -10.13 7.25
C ARG A 40 -10.99 -9.69 8.19
N LEU A 41 -10.85 -10.01 9.47
CA LEU A 41 -11.84 -9.69 10.51
C LEU A 41 -12.00 -8.18 10.70
N MET A 42 -10.95 -7.39 10.49
CA MET A 42 -11.00 -5.93 10.50
C MET A 42 -11.53 -5.31 9.19
N GLY A 43 -11.93 -6.14 8.21
CA GLY A 43 -12.38 -5.66 6.90
C GLY A 43 -11.29 -4.92 6.10
N ARG A 44 -10.02 -5.27 6.34
CA ARG A 44 -8.85 -4.63 5.72
C ARG A 44 -8.38 -5.33 4.44
N ILE A 45 -8.85 -6.54 4.16
CA ILE A 45 -8.65 -7.19 2.86
C ILE A 45 -9.74 -6.70 1.90
N THR A 46 -9.54 -5.52 1.33
CA THR A 46 -10.53 -4.83 0.48
C THR A 46 -9.85 -3.96 -0.56
N LEU A 47 -10.41 -3.87 -1.76
CA LEU A 47 -9.93 -2.98 -2.82
C LEU A 47 -10.43 -1.53 -2.68
N ASN A 48 -11.05 -1.19 -1.54
CA ASN A 48 -11.38 0.20 -1.22
C ASN A 48 -10.10 0.95 -0.77
N PRO A 49 -9.55 1.89 -1.57
CA PRO A 49 -8.29 2.56 -1.27
C PRO A 49 -8.36 3.38 0.03
N ILE A 50 -9.53 3.91 0.38
CA ILE A 50 -9.72 4.73 1.59
C ILE A 50 -9.35 3.94 2.86
N LYS A 51 -9.51 2.62 2.86
CA LYS A 51 -9.17 1.75 4.00
C LYS A 51 -7.67 1.56 4.21
N HIS A 52 -6.86 1.98 3.23
CA HIS A 52 -5.40 1.83 3.22
C HIS A 52 -4.68 3.19 3.26
N LEU A 53 -5.41 4.31 3.30
CA LEU A 53 -4.81 5.63 3.44
C LEU A 53 -4.64 5.99 4.91
N ASP A 54 -3.48 6.58 5.20
CA ASP A 54 -3.22 7.24 6.47
C ASP A 54 -3.41 8.74 6.29
N PRO A 55 -4.31 9.42 7.03
CA PRO A 55 -4.55 10.86 6.84
C PRO A 55 -3.30 11.71 7.03
N ILE A 56 -2.37 11.28 7.89
CA ILE A 56 -1.13 11.99 8.16
C ILE A 56 -0.12 11.62 7.06
N GLY A 57 0.18 10.33 6.92
CA GLY A 57 1.23 9.83 6.03
C GLY A 57 0.92 9.93 4.55
N SER A 58 -0.36 9.82 4.15
CA SER A 58 -0.79 9.81 2.75
C SER A 58 -1.27 11.17 2.25
N VAL A 59 -1.59 12.13 3.14
CA VAL A 59 -2.14 13.44 2.75
C VAL A 59 -1.36 14.59 3.37
N LEU A 60 -1.38 14.71 4.71
CA LEU A 60 -0.80 15.87 5.40
C LEU A 60 0.71 15.98 5.17
N PHE A 61 1.44 14.88 5.35
CA PHE A 61 2.89 14.85 5.26
C PHE A 61 3.41 15.12 3.83
N PRO A 62 2.88 14.49 2.77
CA PRO A 62 3.20 14.86 1.39
C PRO A 62 2.91 16.33 1.07
N LEU A 63 1.80 16.89 1.58
CA LEU A 63 1.44 18.29 1.34
C LEU A 63 2.43 19.24 2.03
N MET A 64 2.78 18.97 3.29
CA MET A 64 3.80 19.74 4.01
C MET A 64 5.15 19.71 3.29
N LEU A 65 5.55 18.54 2.79
CA LEU A 65 6.78 18.39 2.01
C LEU A 65 6.72 19.17 0.69
N ALA A 66 5.60 19.09 -0.04
CA ALA A 66 5.41 19.86 -1.27
C ALA A 66 5.49 21.38 -1.01
N MET A 67 4.99 21.85 0.13
CA MET A 67 5.06 23.26 0.54
C MET A 67 6.43 23.69 1.06
N SER A 68 7.22 22.76 1.61
CA SER A 68 8.55 23.03 2.18
C SER A 68 9.59 23.46 1.13
N GLY A 69 9.33 23.22 -0.16
CA GLY A 69 10.25 23.55 -1.24
C GLY A 69 11.48 22.64 -1.34
N THR A 70 11.53 21.55 -0.56
CA THR A 70 12.64 20.58 -0.56
C THR A 70 12.74 19.78 -1.87
N GLY A 71 11.68 19.75 -2.68
CA GLY A 71 11.61 18.99 -3.93
C GLY A 71 11.41 17.48 -3.75
N ILE A 72 11.39 17.00 -2.50
CA ILE A 72 11.18 15.59 -2.15
C ILE A 72 9.75 15.45 -1.64
N ILE A 73 8.97 14.54 -2.23
CA ILE A 73 7.64 14.16 -1.74
C ILE A 73 7.70 12.69 -1.32
N PHE A 74 7.36 12.42 -0.07
CA PHE A 74 7.28 11.08 0.49
C PHE A 74 6.02 10.94 1.35
N GLY A 75 5.53 9.71 1.48
CA GLY A 75 4.38 9.36 2.30
C GLY A 75 4.27 7.85 2.50
N TRP A 76 3.35 7.43 3.35
CA TRP A 76 3.08 6.01 3.63
C TRP A 76 1.58 5.72 3.65
N ALA A 77 1.23 4.46 3.35
CA ALA A 77 -0.12 3.93 3.56
C ALA A 77 -0.34 3.51 5.02
N LYS A 78 -1.60 3.31 5.36
CA LYS A 78 -2.03 2.66 6.60
C LYS A 78 -1.91 1.14 6.44
N PRO A 79 -0.86 0.50 6.99
CA PRO A 79 -0.54 -0.89 6.68
C PRO A 79 -1.63 -1.85 7.18
N VAL A 80 -1.82 -2.96 6.48
CA VAL A 80 -2.73 -4.04 6.90
C VAL A 80 -2.11 -4.77 8.11
N PRO A 81 -2.89 -5.02 9.19
CA PRO A 81 -2.35 -5.66 10.37
C PRO A 81 -2.00 -7.13 10.09
N VAL A 82 -0.83 -7.55 10.53
CA VAL A 82 -0.33 -8.92 10.44
C VAL A 82 0.09 -9.39 11.82
N ASN A 83 -0.47 -10.51 12.27
CA ASN A 83 -0.17 -11.15 13.54
C ASN A 83 0.57 -12.48 13.30
N SER A 84 1.88 -12.46 13.53
CA SER A 84 2.76 -13.62 13.33
C SER A 84 2.50 -14.78 14.29
N PHE A 85 1.87 -14.53 15.44
CA PHE A 85 1.52 -15.57 16.41
C PHE A 85 0.44 -16.53 15.87
N ASN A 86 -0.31 -16.13 14.85
CA ASN A 86 -1.33 -16.97 14.20
C ASN A 86 -0.74 -17.90 13.12
N PHE A 87 0.54 -17.75 12.77
CA PHE A 87 1.18 -18.53 11.71
C PHE A 87 1.63 -19.90 12.22
N LYS A 88 1.53 -20.91 11.34
CA LYS A 88 2.10 -22.25 11.62
C LYS A 88 3.61 -22.23 11.66
N SER A 89 4.26 -21.37 10.86
CA SER A 89 5.72 -21.23 10.81
C SER A 89 6.09 -19.75 10.76
N PRO A 90 6.09 -19.05 11.92
CA PRO A 90 6.11 -17.57 11.97
C PRO A 90 7.18 -16.91 11.12
N ARG A 91 8.43 -17.41 11.13
CA ARG A 91 9.52 -16.83 10.34
C ARG A 91 9.31 -16.99 8.83
N LYS A 92 8.98 -18.19 8.37
CA LYS A 92 8.81 -18.50 6.93
C LYS A 92 7.57 -17.83 6.36
N ASP A 93 6.50 -17.83 7.14
CA ASP A 93 5.23 -17.24 6.74
C ASP A 93 5.31 -15.71 6.72
N MET A 94 6.02 -15.09 7.67
CA MET A 94 6.29 -13.65 7.63
C MET A 94 7.09 -13.24 6.38
N VAL A 95 8.10 -14.02 5.96
CA VAL A 95 8.81 -13.76 4.70
C VAL A 95 7.88 -13.86 3.49
N SER A 96 6.98 -14.84 3.48
CA SER A 96 5.99 -14.97 2.40
C SER A 96 5.05 -13.77 2.36
N VAL A 97 4.61 -13.29 3.53
CA VAL A 97 3.75 -12.10 3.65
C VAL A 97 4.52 -10.86 3.20
N SER A 98 5.74 -10.63 3.65
CA SER A 98 6.50 -9.42 3.31
C SER A 98 6.83 -9.32 1.82
N LEU A 99 6.98 -10.45 1.11
CA LEU A 99 7.18 -10.47 -0.33
C LEU A 99 5.87 -10.27 -1.13
N ALA A 100 4.70 -10.52 -0.53
CA ALA A 100 3.41 -10.48 -1.22
C ALA A 100 3.11 -9.10 -1.83
N GLY A 101 3.30 -8.04 -1.05
CA GLY A 101 3.12 -6.66 -1.49
C GLY A 101 4.01 -6.31 -2.68
N PRO A 102 5.36 -6.37 -2.54
CA PRO A 102 6.28 -6.09 -3.64
C PRO A 102 6.03 -6.93 -4.89
N ALA A 103 5.78 -8.23 -4.73
CA ALA A 103 5.46 -9.11 -5.84
C ALA A 103 4.18 -8.68 -6.58
N SER A 104 3.15 -8.25 -5.86
CA SER A 104 1.91 -7.76 -6.47
C SER A 104 2.12 -6.48 -7.29
N ASN A 105 2.98 -5.57 -6.84
CA ASN A 105 3.33 -4.37 -7.61
C ASN A 105 4.10 -4.71 -8.88
N LEU A 106 5.03 -5.67 -8.82
CA LEU A 106 5.75 -6.15 -10.00
C LEU A 106 4.78 -6.79 -11.02
N LEU A 107 3.84 -7.59 -10.54
CA LEU A 107 2.81 -8.20 -11.39
C LEU A 107 1.90 -7.14 -12.03
N LEU A 108 1.48 -6.12 -11.27
CA LEU A 108 0.72 -5.00 -11.81
C LEU A 108 1.53 -4.24 -12.86
N ALA A 109 2.78 -3.91 -12.56
CA ALA A 109 3.65 -3.19 -13.48
C ALA A 109 3.84 -3.96 -14.80
N MET A 110 4.11 -5.27 -14.74
CA MET A 110 4.19 -6.11 -15.94
C MET A 110 2.85 -6.17 -16.69
N GLY A 111 1.73 -6.31 -15.97
CA GLY A 111 0.41 -6.39 -16.59
C GLY A 111 -0.05 -5.11 -17.30
N PHE A 112 0.40 -3.93 -16.83
CA PHE A 112 0.10 -2.65 -17.48
C PHE A 112 1.16 -2.21 -18.50
N ALA A 113 2.34 -2.83 -18.51
CA ALA A 113 3.42 -2.51 -19.45
C ALA A 113 3.30 -3.26 -20.80
N LEU A 114 2.59 -4.38 -20.81
CA LEU A 114 2.30 -5.20 -22.01
C LEU A 114 1.03 -4.71 -22.71
#